data_AF-A0A1J5W498-F1
#
_entry.id   AF-A0A1J5W498-F1
#
_cell.length_a   1.000
_cell.length_b   1.000
_cell.length_c   1.000
_cell.angle_alpha   90.00
_cell.angle_beta   90.00
_cell.angle_gamma   90.00
#
_symmetry.space_group_name_H-M   'P 1'
#
loop_
_entity.id
_entity.type
_entity.pdbx_description
1 polymer ?
#
loop_
_entity_poly.entity_id
_entity_poly.type
_entity_poly.pdbx_seq_one_letter_code
_entity_poly.pdbx_strand_id
1 'polypeptide(L)'
;MNTIEAALSLSALVVVASAIVAALAAMGAYISAVDIAGAAARAHAIGLDYDPPVGRVSTQERGGMVTVTARVRGMEATAVFPTEFGG
;
A
#
# COMPACT_ATOMS: atom_id res chain seq x y z
N MET A 1 -13.39 23.58 36.30
CA MET A 1 -13.51 22.43 35.40
C MET A 1 -14.39 21.39 36.07
N ASN A 2 -15.61 21.19 35.58
CA ASN A 2 -16.49 20.13 36.06
C ASN A 2 -16.22 18.81 35.29
N THR A 3 -16.80 17.71 35.77
CA THR A 3 -16.60 16.37 35.18
C THR A 3 -17.04 16.27 33.72
N ILE A 4 -18.02 17.08 33.28
CA ILE A 4 -18.50 17.11 31.90
C ILE A 4 -17.45 17.73 30.99
N GLU A 5 -16.86 18.86 31.37
CA GLU A 5 -15.78 19.51 30.62
C GLU A 5 -14.56 18.58 30.47
N ALA A 6 -14.21 17.87 31.54
CA ALA A 6 -13.13 16.88 31.51
C ALA A 6 -13.45 15.70 30.58
N ALA A 7 -14.69 15.19 30.61
CA ALA A 7 -15.13 14.10 29.74
C ALA A 7 -15.12 14.51 28.25
N LEU A 8 -15.55 15.74 27.95
CA LEU A 8 -15.52 16.29 26.58
C LEU A 8 -14.08 16.47 26.08
N SER A 9 -13.20 17.04 26.91
CA SER A 9 -11.78 17.19 26.56
C SER A 9 -11.11 15.83 26.32
N LEU A 10 -11.38 14.84 27.18
CA LEU A 10 -10.87 13.48 27.00
C LEU A 10 -11.41 12.83 25.73
N SER A 11 -12.70 12.98 25.44
CA SER A 11 -13.33 12.43 24.23
C SER A 11 -12.70 13.00 22.97
N ALA A 12 -12.46 14.31 22.92
CA ALA A 12 -11.78 14.96 21.81
C ALA A 12 -10.36 14.41 21.61
N LEU A 13 -9.61 14.24 22.70
CA LEU A 13 -8.26 13.68 22.63
C LEU A 13 -8.26 12.23 22.11
N VAL A 14 -9.20 11.39 22.59
CA VAL A 14 -9.33 10.00 22.14
C VAL A 14 -9.66 9.94 20.65
N VAL A 15 -10.56 10.80 20.16
CA VAL A 15 -10.90 10.87 18.74
C VAL A 15 -9.67 11.21 17.91
N VAL A 16 -8.92 12.25 18.27
CA VAL A 16 -7.69 12.64 17.55
C VAL A 16 -6.66 11.51 17.60
N ALA A 17 -6.43 10.89 18.76
CA ALA A 17 -5.50 9.77 18.89
C ALA A 17 -5.89 8.60 17.99
N SER A 18 -7.18 8.24 17.96
CA SER A 18 -7.68 7.16 17.10
C SER A 18 -7.52 7.48 15.61
N ALA A 19 -7.73 8.75 15.21
CA ALA A 19 -7.53 9.20 13.85
C ALA A 19 -6.06 9.12 13.41
N ILE A 20 -5.12 9.48 14.30
CA ILE A 20 -3.68 9.34 14.03
C ILE A 20 -3.32 7.86 13.83
N VAL A 21 -3.79 6.97 14.69
CA VAL A 21 -3.52 5.52 14.56
C VAL A 21 -4.08 4.98 13.24
N ALA A 22 -5.30 5.39 12.86
CA ALA A 22 -5.88 5.02 11.57
C ALA A 22 -5.05 5.53 10.38
N ALA A 23 -4.57 6.78 10.44
CA ALA A 23 -3.71 7.34 9.40
C ALA A 23 -2.39 6.59 9.27
N LEU A 24 -1.77 6.20 10.39
CA LEU A 24 -0.55 5.39 10.39
C LEU A 24 -0.79 4.00 9.80
N ALA A 25 -1.92 3.36 10.12
CA ALA A 25 -2.28 2.07 9.52
C ALA A 25 -2.49 2.17 8.00
N ALA A 26 -3.12 3.25 7.53
CA ALA A 26 -3.29 3.52 6.10
C ALA A 26 -1.94 3.76 5.40
N MET A 27 -1.05 4.55 6.01
CA MET A 27 0.31 4.76 5.49
C MET A 27 1.10 3.45 5.44
N GLY A 28 1.02 2.61 6.47
CA GLY A 28 1.65 1.29 6.46
C GLY A 28 1.15 0.41 5.31
N ALA A 29 -0.16 0.38 5.07
CA ALA A 29 -0.74 -0.35 3.95
C ALA A 29 -0.27 0.19 2.58
N TYR A 30 -0.15 1.51 2.44
CA TYR A 30 0.36 2.12 1.22
C TYR A 30 1.84 1.80 0.98
N ILE A 31 2.69 1.89 2.01
CA ILE A 31 4.12 1.53 1.92
C ILE A 31 4.26 0.06 1.52
N SER A 32 3.50 -0.85 2.12
CA SER A 32 3.49 -2.26 1.71
C SER A 32 3.04 -2.44 0.26
N ALA A 33 2.05 -1.68 -0.22
CA ALA A 33 1.66 -1.73 -1.62
C ALA A 33 2.79 -1.27 -2.56
N VAL A 34 3.52 -0.20 -2.20
CA VAL A 34 4.68 0.29 -2.99
C VAL A 34 5.78 -0.77 -3.07
N ASP A 35 6.15 -1.36 -1.93
CA ASP A 35 7.17 -2.40 -1.86
C ASP A 35 6.79 -3.63 -2.70
N ILE A 36 5.56 -4.12 -2.53
CA ILE A 36 5.03 -5.26 -3.27
C ILE A 36 4.97 -4.96 -4.77
N ALA A 37 4.49 -3.78 -5.20
CA ALA A 37 4.45 -3.41 -6.60
C ALA A 37 5.85 -3.39 -7.22
N GLY A 38 6.83 -2.82 -6.53
CA GLY A 38 8.22 -2.77 -6.99
C GLY A 38 8.86 -4.16 -7.09
N ALA A 39 8.69 -4.99 -6.06
CA ALA A 39 9.21 -6.35 -6.03
C ALA A 39 8.58 -7.22 -7.12
N ALA A 40 7.26 -7.14 -7.29
CA ALA A 40 6.52 -7.89 -8.31
C ALA A 40 6.86 -7.42 -9.73
N ALA A 41 6.97 -6.11 -9.97
CA ALA A 41 7.39 -5.58 -11.26
C ALA A 41 8.78 -6.05 -11.66
N ARG A 42 9.73 -6.03 -10.70
CA ARG A 42 11.08 -6.54 -10.94
C ARG A 42 11.09 -8.04 -11.20
N ALA A 43 10.37 -8.83 -10.41
CA ALA A 43 10.29 -10.28 -10.60
C ALA A 43 9.70 -10.63 -11.97
N HIS A 44 8.61 -9.97 -12.36
CA HIS A 44 7.97 -10.21 -13.64
C HIS A 44 8.82 -9.74 -14.82
N ALA A 45 9.55 -8.62 -14.68
CA ALA A 45 10.50 -8.15 -15.70
C ALA A 45 11.62 -9.16 -15.98
N ILE A 46 11.94 -10.04 -15.02
CA ILE A 46 12.93 -11.12 -15.17
C ILE A 46 12.31 -12.52 -15.37
N GLY A 47 11.00 -12.60 -15.62
CA GLY A 47 10.29 -13.86 -15.85
C GLY A 47 10.12 -14.75 -14.61
N LEU A 48 10.22 -14.20 -13.40
CA LEU A 48 10.01 -14.92 -12.15
C LEU A 48 8.59 -14.71 -11.62
N ASP A 49 7.96 -15.78 -11.15
CA ASP A 49 6.68 -15.71 -10.44
C ASP A 49 6.83 -15.01 -9.09
N TYR A 50 5.85 -14.18 -8.73
CA TYR A 50 5.83 -13.46 -7.46
C TYR A 50 4.48 -13.64 -6.78
N ASP A 51 4.51 -14.19 -5.56
CA ASP A 51 3.34 -14.31 -4.68
C ASP A 51 3.41 -13.24 -3.57
N PRO A 52 2.46 -12.29 -3.51
CA PRO A 52 2.47 -11.25 -2.51
C PRO A 52 2.12 -11.83 -1.13
N PRO A 53 2.86 -11.51 -0.05
CA PRO A 53 2.56 -12.02 1.29
C PRO A 53 1.20 -11.51 1.82
N VAL A 54 0.74 -10.35 1.32
CA VAL A 54 -0.57 -9.77 1.62
C VAL A 54 -1.10 -9.00 0.41
N GLY A 55 -2.43 -8.92 0.29
CA GLY A 55 -3.09 -8.14 -0.76
C GLY A 55 -3.17 -8.89 -2.09
N ARG A 56 -3.28 -8.14 -3.18
CA ARG A 56 -3.33 -8.69 -4.54
C ARG A 56 -2.48 -7.85 -5.48
N VAL A 57 -1.97 -8.50 -6.52
CA VAL A 57 -1.16 -7.89 -7.56
C VAL A 57 -1.82 -8.12 -8.91
N SER A 58 -1.79 -7.10 -9.77
CA SER A 58 -2.22 -7.18 -11.16
C SER A 58 -1.08 -6.71 -12.05
N THR A 59 -0.77 -7.49 -13.08
CA THR A 59 0.34 -7.22 -13.99
C THR A 59 -0.18 -6.97 -15.40
N GLN A 60 0.41 -5.99 -16.08
CA GLN A 60 0.12 -5.67 -17.47
C GLN A 60 1.43 -5.38 -18.20
N GLU A 61 1.67 -6.10 -19.29
CA GLU A 61 2.83 -5.88 -20.14
C GLU A 61 2.41 -5.17 -21.44
N ARG A 62 3.09 -4.06 -21.78
CA ARG A 62 2.88 -3.30 -23.02
C ARG A 62 4.17 -2.64 -23.48
N GLY A 63 4.54 -2.85 -24.74
CA GLY A 63 5.62 -2.10 -25.41
C GLY A 63 6.98 -2.24 -24.73
N GLY A 64 7.35 -3.44 -24.30
CA GLY A 64 8.61 -3.68 -23.60
C GLY A 64 8.62 -3.17 -22.15
N MET A 65 7.46 -2.79 -21.61
CA MET A 65 7.31 -2.33 -20.23
C MET A 65 6.30 -3.21 -19.48
N VAL A 66 6.66 -3.58 -18.28
CA VAL A 66 5.82 -4.29 -17.31
C VAL A 66 5.31 -3.27 -16.29
N THR A 67 4.00 -3.15 -16.21
CA THR A 67 3.30 -2.33 -15.22
C THR A 67 2.64 -3.26 -14.21
N VAL A 68 2.98 -3.10 -12.94
CA VAL A 68 2.38 -3.88 -11.85
C VAL A 68 1.69 -2.96 -10.87
N THR A 69 0.45 -3.28 -10.55
CA THR A 69 -0.35 -2.59 -9.55
C THR A 69 -0.60 -3.53 -8.37
N ALA A 70 -0.16 -3.13 -7.18
CA ALA A 70 -0.40 -3.85 -5.94
C ALA A 70 -1.48 -3.14 -5.12
N ARG A 71 -2.38 -3.92 -4.51
CA ARG A 71 -3.46 -3.43 -3.65
C ARG A 71 -3.45 -4.11 -2.29
N VAL A 72 -3.24 -3.31 -1.24
CA VAL A 72 -3.15 -3.77 0.16
C VAL A 72 -4.14 -2.97 1.00
N ARG A 73 -5.12 -3.65 1.61
CA ARG A 73 -6.14 -3.04 2.50
C ARG A 73 -6.79 -1.75 1.95
N GLY A 74 -7.10 -1.76 0.66
CA GLY A 74 -7.75 -0.62 -0.02
C GLY A 74 -6.78 0.46 -0.53
N MET A 75 -5.51 0.41 -0.14
CA MET A 75 -4.45 1.25 -0.70
C MET A 75 -3.86 0.60 -1.94
N GLU A 76 -3.45 1.41 -2.92
CA GLU A 76 -2.97 0.95 -4.21
C GLU A 76 -1.68 1.69 -4.61
N ALA A 77 -0.73 0.98 -5.20
CA ALA A 77 0.49 1.53 -5.75
C ALA A 77 0.87 0.81 -7.04
N THR A 78 1.50 1.53 -7.96
CA THR A 78 1.91 1.02 -9.26
C THR A 78 3.40 1.22 -9.48
N ALA A 79 4.06 0.20 -10.00
CA ALA A 79 5.46 0.24 -10.42
C ALA A 79 5.56 -0.17 -11.90
N VAL A 80 6.50 0.46 -12.62
CA VAL A 80 6.73 0.20 -14.05
C VAL A 80 8.20 -0.11 -14.26
N PHE A 81 8.50 -1.25 -14.88
CA PHE A 81 9.84 -1.75 -15.16
C PHE A 81 9.97 -2.12 -16.65
N PRO A 82 11.10 -1.87 -17.31
CA PRO A 82 11.36 -2.45 -18.63
C PRO A 82 11.47 -3.97 -18.51
N THR A 83 10.94 -4.72 -19.48
CA THR A 83 11.12 -6.18 -19.53
C THR A 83 12.47 -6.53 -20.13
N GLU A 84 13.18 -7.46 -19.49
CA GLU A 84 14.42 -8.03 -20.01
C GLU A 84 14.16 -9.33 -20.79
N PHE A 85 12.93 -9.87 -20.72
CA PHE A 85 12.53 -11.17 -21.26
C PHE A 85 11.46 -11.09 -22.36
N GLY A 86 10.91 -9.90 -22.65
CA GLY A 86 9.85 -9.70 -23.66
C GLY A 86 10.29 -8.80 -24.81
N GLY A 87 10.70 -9.44 -25.91
CA GLY A 87 10.86 -8.86 -27.24
C GLY A 87 10.05 -9.65 -28.25
#